data_AF-A0A424JLF3-F1
#
_entry.id   AF-A0A424JLF3-F1
#
_cell.length_a   1.000
_cell.length_b   1.000
_cell.length_c   1.000
_cell.angle_alpha   90.00
_cell.angle_beta   90.00
_cell.angle_gamma   90.00
#
_symmetry.space_group_name_H-M   'P 1'
#
loop_
_entity.id
_entity.type
_entity.pdbx_description
1 polymer ?
#
loop_
_entity_poly.entity_id
_entity_poly.type
_entity_poly.pdbx_seq_one_letter_code
_entity_poly.pdbx_strand_id
1 'polypeptide(L)'
;LVVARVLLVVIGFAGATIAAMEIQGILGSVIWAFDFAMSGLFFPLVLGVWWKRANKEGAVAGMALGLLSGLGYLIWVRNGGSGFLGITQLTFGIFGSAVSLVSMVVVSLITSEPSAATQKMVDEVRVPSGRTIIGKN
;
A
#
# COMPACT_ATOMS: atom_id res chain seq x y z
N LEU A 1 -12.74 10.21 21.22
CA LEU A 1 -12.18 9.27 22.23
C LEU A 1 -13.06 8.04 22.45
N VAL A 2 -14.37 8.18 22.70
CA VAL A 2 -15.28 7.02 22.86
C VAL A 2 -15.29 6.12 21.62
N VAL A 3 -15.44 6.71 20.42
CA VAL A 3 -15.41 5.96 19.15
C VAL A 3 -14.11 5.15 18.98
N ALA A 4 -12.96 5.76 19.26
CA ALA A 4 -11.67 5.08 19.17
C ALA A 4 -11.55 3.88 20.13
N ARG A 5 -12.08 4.02 21.36
CA ARG A 5 -12.09 2.93 22.35
C ARG A 5 -13.01 1.79 21.93
N VAL A 6 -14.21 2.12 21.43
CA VAL A 6 -15.15 1.12 20.92
C VAL A 6 -14.54 0.35 19.76
N LEU A 7 -13.91 1.05 18.80
CA LEU A 7 -13.21 0.40 17.68
C LEU A 7 -12.07 -0.50 18.15
N LEU A 8 -11.27 -0.04 19.12
CA LEU A 8 -10.19 -0.85 19.71
C LEU A 8 -10.71 -2.15 20.31
N VAL A 9 -11.80 -2.09 21.07
CA VAL A 9 -12.41 -3.29 21.69
C VAL A 9 -12.96 -4.23 20.62
N VAL A 10 -13.66 -3.70 19.60
CA VAL A 10 -14.24 -4.52 18.52
C VAL A 10 -13.16 -5.19 17.68
N ILE A 11 -12.16 -4.44 17.22
CA ILE A 11 -11.04 -4.96 16.42
C ILE A 11 -10.20 -5.94 17.25
N GLY A 12 -9.94 -5.61 18.52
CA GLY A 12 -9.22 -6.48 19.44
C GLY A 12 -9.93 -7.80 19.68
N PHE A 13 -11.25 -7.77 19.90
CA PHE A 13 -12.07 -8.97 20.06
C PHE A 13 -12.07 -9.81 18.79
N ALA A 14 -12.31 -9.20 17.62
CA ALA A 14 -12.26 -9.90 16.34
C ALA A 14 -10.89 -10.56 16.10
N GLY A 15 -9.80 -9.82 16.31
CA GLY A 15 -8.44 -10.35 16.19
C GLY A 15 -8.17 -11.51 17.15
N ALA A 16 -8.61 -11.41 18.41
CA ALA A 16 -8.47 -12.47 19.40
C ALA A 16 -9.24 -13.73 19.01
N THR A 17 -10.47 -13.59 18.50
CA THR A 17 -11.26 -14.74 18.02
C THR A 17 -10.62 -15.43 16.82
N ILE A 18 -10.10 -14.68 15.85
CA ILE A 18 -9.41 -15.24 14.68
C ILE A 18 -8.12 -15.95 15.10
N ALA A 19 -7.35 -15.35 16.03
CA ALA A 19 -6.14 -15.96 16.56
C ALA A 19 -6.44 -17.28 17.31
N ALA A 20 -7.55 -17.35 18.05
CA ALA A 20 -7.98 -18.54 18.76
C ALA A 20 -8.41 -19.69 17.83
N MET A 21 -8.78 -19.41 16.58
CA MET A 21 -9.17 -20.43 15.61
C MET A 21 -7.96 -21.12 14.93
N GLU A 22 -6.73 -20.70 15.21
CA GLU A 22 -5.46 -21.28 14.71
C GLU A 22 -5.45 -21.56 13.18
N ILE A 23 -6.20 -20.79 12.40
CA ILE A 23 -6.43 -21.03 10.96
C ILE A 23 -5.12 -21.01 10.16
N GLN A 24 -4.20 -20.13 10.55
CA GLN A 24 -2.83 -20.05 10.04
C GLN A 24 -1.90 -19.62 11.18
N GLY A 25 -0.65 -20.06 11.13
CA GLY A 25 0.38 -19.58 12.06
C GLY A 25 0.55 -18.06 11.94
N ILE A 26 0.89 -17.40 13.05
CA ILE A 26 1.02 -15.93 13.16
C ILE A 26 1.88 -15.35 12.03
N LEU A 27 2.99 -16.01 11.72
CA LEU A 27 3.91 -15.59 10.66
C LEU A 27 3.22 -15.56 9.28
N GLY A 28 2.39 -16.55 8.96
CA GLY A 28 1.68 -16.64 7.68
C GLY A 28 0.62 -15.54 7.53
N SER A 29 -0.17 -15.30 8.58
CA SER A 29 -1.19 -14.24 8.58
C SER A 29 -0.58 -12.85 8.43
N VAL A 30 0.56 -12.60 9.09
CA VAL A 30 1.29 -11.33 8.98
C VAL A 30 1.86 -11.15 7.57
N ILE A 31 2.50 -12.18 7.01
CA ILE A 31 3.03 -12.14 5.64
C ILE A 31 1.93 -11.80 4.63
N TRP A 32 0.77 -12.44 4.73
CA TRP A 32 -0.37 -12.15 3.86
C TRP A 32 -0.87 -10.71 4.00
N ALA A 33 -1.01 -10.21 5.22
CA ALA A 33 -1.45 -8.84 5.45
C ALA A 33 -0.47 -7.82 4.82
N PHE A 34 0.84 -8.05 4.96
CA PHE A 34 1.85 -7.20 4.34
C PHE A 34 1.90 -7.33 2.82
N ASP A 35 1.68 -8.52 2.26
CA ASP A 35 1.61 -8.71 0.80
C ASP A 35 0.41 -7.96 0.19
N PHE A 36 -0.73 -7.95 0.87
CA PHE A 36 -1.89 -7.16 0.46
C PHE A 36 -1.61 -5.65 0.55
N ALA A 37 -0.99 -5.20 1.64
CA ALA A 37 -0.59 -3.81 1.79
C ALA A 37 0.43 -3.39 0.72
N MET A 38 1.41 -4.26 0.43
CA MET A 38 2.45 -4.01 -0.56
C MET A 38 1.89 -4.00 -1.99
N SER A 39 0.93 -4.88 -2.30
CA SER A 39 0.30 -4.95 -3.62
C SER A 39 -0.39 -3.65 -4.03
N GLY A 40 -1.07 -2.96 -3.10
CA GLY A 40 -1.89 -1.80 -3.46
C GLY A 40 -1.35 -0.46 -2.98
N LEU A 41 -0.79 -0.39 -1.76
CA LEU A 41 -0.59 0.89 -1.07
C LEU A 41 0.84 1.42 -1.18
N PHE A 42 1.83 0.53 -1.26
CA PHE A 42 3.23 0.92 -1.12
C PHE A 42 3.68 1.93 -2.19
N PHE A 43 3.58 1.59 -3.47
CA PHE A 43 4.05 2.45 -4.55
C PHE A 43 3.25 3.74 -4.73
N PRO A 44 1.91 3.75 -4.62
CA PRO A 44 1.15 4.99 -4.62
C PRO A 44 1.56 5.95 -3.50
N LEU A 45 1.86 5.45 -2.29
CA LEU A 45 2.31 6.28 -1.16
C LEU A 45 3.72 6.83 -1.38
N VAL A 46 4.67 5.96 -1.77
CA VAL A 46 6.06 6.34 -2.09
C VAL A 46 6.08 7.41 -3.18
N LEU A 47 5.39 7.17 -4.29
CA LEU A 47 5.38 8.10 -5.42
C LEU A 47 4.59 9.38 -5.09
N GLY A 48 3.57 9.32 -4.23
CA GLY A 48 2.88 10.53 -3.76
C GLY A 48 3.80 11.50 -3.02
N VAL A 49 4.78 10.99 -2.26
CA VAL A 49 5.73 11.85 -1.52
C VAL A 49 6.82 12.42 -2.42
N TRP A 50 7.40 11.62 -3.32
CA TRP A 50 8.60 12.01 -4.06
C TRP A 50 8.36 12.41 -5.53
N TRP A 51 7.26 11.98 -6.16
CA TRP A 51 7.01 12.24 -7.58
C TRP A 51 6.03 13.39 -7.80
N LYS A 52 6.50 14.51 -8.36
CA LYS A 52 5.68 15.71 -8.59
C LYS A 52 4.51 15.52 -9.56
N ARG A 53 4.58 14.53 -10.47
CA ARG A 53 3.49 14.20 -11.41
C ARG A 53 2.52 13.15 -10.88
N ALA A 54 2.69 12.65 -9.64
CA ALA A 54 1.74 11.73 -9.05
C ALA A 54 0.35 12.38 -8.93
N ASN A 55 -0.66 11.82 -9.61
CA ASN A 55 -2.03 12.31 -9.59
C ASN A 55 -2.99 11.31 -8.93
N LYS A 56 -4.20 11.78 -8.61
CA LYS A 56 -5.21 10.98 -7.89
C LYS A 56 -5.64 9.76 -8.69
N GLU A 57 -5.85 9.93 -9.99
CA GLU A 57 -6.29 8.85 -10.88
C GLU A 57 -5.24 7.74 -10.98
N GLY A 58 -3.97 8.11 -11.12
CA GLY A 58 -2.85 7.17 -11.07
C GLY A 58 -2.78 6.43 -9.73
N ALA A 59 -2.96 7.13 -8.61
CA ALA A 59 -2.92 6.51 -7.30
C ALA A 59 -4.06 5.50 -7.10
N VAL A 60 -5.28 5.84 -7.54
CA VAL A 60 -6.43 4.93 -7.49
C VAL A 60 -6.23 3.74 -8.42
N ALA A 61 -5.75 3.95 -9.64
CA ALA A 61 -5.43 2.88 -10.57
C ALA A 61 -4.34 1.95 -10.01
N GLY A 62 -3.27 2.52 -9.43
CA GLY A 62 -2.20 1.78 -8.75
C GLY A 62 -2.71 0.93 -7.59
N MET A 63 -3.57 1.49 -6.73
CA MET A 63 -4.17 0.77 -5.61
C MET A 63 -5.08 -0.36 -6.08
N ALA A 64 -5.97 -0.09 -7.05
CA ALA A 64 -6.94 -1.06 -7.53
C ALA A 64 -6.29 -2.18 -8.34
N LEU A 65 -5.49 -1.83 -9.36
CA LEU A 65 -4.85 -2.82 -10.23
C LEU A 65 -3.78 -3.60 -9.49
N GLY A 66 -3.05 -2.97 -8.57
CA GLY A 66 -2.11 -3.65 -7.69
C GLY A 66 -2.76 -4.69 -6.80
N LEU A 67 -3.87 -4.32 -6.13
CA LEU A 67 -4.60 -5.26 -5.27
C LEU A 67 -5.29 -6.39 -6.06
N LEU A 68 -5.91 -6.07 -7.20
CA LEU A 68 -6.58 -7.04 -8.06
C LEU A 68 -5.61 -8.04 -8.67
N SER A 69 -4.45 -7.58 -9.14
CA SER A 69 -3.41 -8.46 -9.68
C SER A 69 -2.76 -9.32 -8.60
N GLY A 70 -2.54 -8.77 -7.40
CA GLY A 70 -2.08 -9.54 -6.24
C GLY A 70 -3.07 -10.64 -5.84
N LEU A 71 -4.36 -10.31 -5.75
CA LEU A 71 -5.44 -11.27 -5.48
C LEU A 71 -5.54 -12.34 -6.58
N GLY A 72 -5.51 -11.92 -7.85
CA GLY A 72 -5.55 -12.84 -8.99
C GLY A 72 -4.38 -13.82 -8.99
N TYR A 73 -3.17 -13.33 -8.68
CA TYR A 73 -1.98 -14.16 -8.56
C TYR A 73 -2.08 -15.14 -7.38
N LEU A 74 -2.59 -14.70 -6.24
CA LEU A 74 -2.82 -15.55 -5.07
C LEU A 74 -3.79 -16.70 -5.40
N ILE A 75 -4.93 -16.39 -6.05
CA ILE A 75 -5.91 -17.40 -6.46
C ILE A 75 -5.28 -18.38 -7.46
N TRP A 76 -4.50 -17.88 -8.42
CA TRP A 76 -3.81 -18.69 -9.41
C TRP A 76 -2.86 -19.71 -8.77
N VAL A 77 -1.96 -19.24 -7.90
CA VAL A 77 -0.97 -20.11 -7.23
C VAL A 77 -1.68 -21.09 -6.27
N ARG A 78 -2.76 -20.66 -5.61
CA ARG A 78 -3.54 -21.54 -4.73
C ARG A 78 -4.26 -22.66 -5.48
N ASN A 79 -4.66 -22.41 -6.73
CA ASN A 79 -5.35 -23.40 -7.58
C ASN A 79 -4.40 -24.33 -8.36
N GLY A 80 -3.11 -24.37 -8.00
CA GLY A 80 -2.11 -25.25 -8.63
C GLY A 80 -1.38 -24.63 -9.82
N GLY A 81 -1.55 -23.33 -10.08
CA GLY A 81 -0.73 -22.60 -11.03
C GLY A 81 0.73 -22.53 -10.57
N SER A 82 1.67 -22.74 -11.48
CA SER A 82 3.10 -22.61 -11.15
C SER A 82 3.41 -21.15 -10.79
N GLY A 83 4.08 -20.95 -9.65
CA GLY A 83 4.57 -19.65 -9.23
C GLY A 83 5.59 -19.13 -10.25
N PHE A 84 5.22 -18.08 -11.00
CA PHE A 84 6.14 -17.42 -11.91
C PHE A 84 7.31 -16.81 -11.13
N LEU A 85 8.55 -16.99 -11.61
CA LEU A 85 9.78 -16.48 -10.98
C LEU A 85 10.10 -17.01 -9.56
N GLY A 86 9.50 -18.12 -9.13
CA GLY A 86 9.66 -18.63 -7.75
C GLY A 86 8.87 -17.82 -6.72
N ILE A 87 7.97 -16.96 -7.16
CA ILE A 87 7.03 -16.25 -6.29
C ILE A 87 5.98 -17.26 -5.80
N THR A 88 5.85 -17.35 -4.49
CA THR A 88 4.94 -18.31 -3.84
C THR A 88 3.67 -17.60 -3.38
N GLN A 89 2.73 -18.35 -2.81
CA GLN A 89 1.56 -17.78 -2.12
C GLN A 89 1.90 -16.86 -0.94
N LEU A 90 3.16 -16.85 -0.47
CA LEU A 90 3.65 -16.02 0.62
C LEU A 90 4.43 -14.79 0.16
N THR A 91 4.64 -14.64 -1.16
CA THR A 91 5.40 -13.51 -1.71
C THR A 91 4.69 -12.85 -2.89
N PHE A 92 3.39 -13.11 -3.04
CA PHE A 92 2.59 -12.59 -4.15
C PHE A 92 2.51 -11.06 -4.17
N GLY A 93 2.73 -10.42 -3.01
CA GLY A 93 2.78 -8.97 -2.88
C GLY A 93 3.79 -8.32 -3.83
N ILE A 94 4.89 -9.02 -4.18
CA ILE A 94 5.90 -8.51 -5.12
C ILE A 94 5.27 -8.29 -6.50
N PHE A 95 4.49 -9.26 -6.97
CA PHE A 95 3.81 -9.19 -8.26
C PHE A 95 2.77 -8.06 -8.29
N GLY A 96 1.90 -8.00 -7.28
CA GLY A 96 0.89 -6.94 -7.20
C GLY A 96 1.52 -5.55 -7.09
N SER A 97 2.61 -5.41 -6.33
CA SER A 97 3.31 -4.13 -6.17
C SER A 97 3.98 -3.67 -7.48
N ALA A 98 4.53 -4.60 -8.27
CA ALA A 98 5.07 -4.28 -9.60
C ALA A 98 3.97 -3.78 -10.53
N VAL A 99 2.81 -4.42 -10.54
CA VAL A 99 1.65 -3.96 -11.32
C VAL A 99 1.14 -2.60 -10.82
N SER A 100 1.12 -2.38 -9.50
CA SER A 100 0.76 -1.10 -8.89
C SER A 100 1.69 0.03 -9.33
N LEU A 101 3.01 -0.21 -9.34
CA LEU A 101 4.00 0.74 -9.80
C LEU A 101 3.78 1.10 -11.28
N VAL A 102 3.65 0.09 -12.14
CA VAL A 102 3.47 0.30 -13.58
C VAL A 102 2.17 1.05 -13.86
N SER A 103 1.06 0.63 -13.25
CA SER A 103 -0.24 1.29 -13.43
C SER A 103 -0.24 2.71 -12.89
N MET A 104 0.33 2.95 -11.71
CA MET A 104 0.51 4.28 -11.15
C MET A 104 1.27 5.19 -12.12
N VAL A 105 2.39 4.72 -12.66
CA VAL A 105 3.21 5.49 -13.58
C VAL A 105 2.48 5.77 -14.88
N VAL A 106 1.96 4.73 -15.54
CA VAL A 106 1.30 4.84 -16.84
C VAL A 106 0.06 5.74 -16.76
N VAL A 107 -0.81 5.52 -15.77
CA VAL A 107 -2.02 6.34 -15.61
C VAL A 107 -1.67 7.76 -15.19
N SER A 108 -0.67 7.96 -14.32
CA SER A 108 -0.22 9.31 -13.98
C SER A 108 0.33 10.08 -15.19
N LEU A 109 0.95 9.40 -16.15
CA LEU A 109 1.49 10.03 -17.35
C LEU A 109 0.43 10.36 -18.40
N ILE A 110 -0.61 9.52 -18.54
CA ILE A 110 -1.67 9.67 -19.53
C ILE A 110 -2.76 10.65 -19.05
N THR A 111 -2.96 10.76 -17.73
CA THR A 111 -4.00 11.61 -17.15
C THR A 111 -3.50 13.03 -16.91
N SER A 112 -4.42 13.98 -16.72
CA SER A 112 -4.10 15.39 -16.47
C SER A 112 -3.11 15.58 -15.32
N GLU A 113 -2.21 16.55 -15.50
CA GLU A 113 -1.22 16.89 -14.48
C GLU A 113 -1.89 17.40 -13.19
N PRO A 114 -1.30 17.12 -12.02
CA PRO A 114 -1.77 17.67 -10.75
C PRO A 114 -1.84 19.20 -10.82
N SER A 115 -2.91 19.79 -10.28
CA SER A 115 -3.09 21.25 -10.27
C SER A 115 -1.93 21.96 -9.56
N ALA A 116 -1.59 23.17 -10.01
CA ALA A 116 -0.50 23.97 -9.42
C ALA A 116 -0.66 24.17 -7.89
N ALA A 117 -1.90 24.28 -7.41
CA ALA A 117 -2.20 24.35 -5.97
C ALA A 117 -1.81 23.07 -5.22
N THR A 118 -2.03 21.89 -5.83
CA THR A 118 -1.64 20.59 -5.24
C THR A 118 -0.13 20.43 -5.22
N GLN A 119 0.55 20.85 -6.30
CA GLN A 119 2.02 20.83 -6.37
C GLN A 119 2.64 21.75 -5.32
N LYS A 120 2.09 22.97 -5.14
CA LYS A 120 2.54 23.91 -4.12
C LYS A 120 2.35 23.37 -2.70
N MET A 121 1.20 22.74 -2.42
CA MET A 121 0.96 22.07 -1.13
C MET A 121 1.98 20.95 -0.87
N VAL A 122 2.28 20.11 -1.87
CA VAL A 122 3.29 19.04 -1.74
C VAL A 122 4.69 19.64 -1.50
N ASP A 123 5.05 20.71 -2.22
CA ASP A 123 6.33 21.38 -2.04
C ASP A 123 6.45 22.02 -0.64
N GLU A 124 5.38 22.59 -0.08
CA GLU A 124 5.36 23.10 1.31
C GLU A 124 5.52 21.98 2.35
N VAL A 125 4.85 20.83 2.16
CA VAL A 125 4.98 19.67 3.08
C VAL A 125 6.37 19.03 3.01
N ARG A 126 7.09 19.17 1.88
CA ARG A 126 8.46 18.67 1.72
C ARG A 126 9.52 19.54 2.39
N VAL A 127 9.23 20.81 2.64
CA VAL A 127 10.17 21.70 3.34
C VAL A 127 10.02 21.44 4.85
N PRO A 128 11.03 20.88 5.52
CA PRO A 128 10.98 20.71 6.97
C PRO A 128 11.03 22.10 7.65
N SER A 129 9.86 22.66 7.95
CA SER A 129 9.78 23.90 8.73
C SER A 129 9.79 23.58 10.22
N GLY A 130 10.98 23.58 10.81
CA GLY A 130 11.19 23.55 12.25
C GLY A 130 12.31 24.51 12.61
N ARG A 131 12.18 25.27 13.71
CA ARG A 131 13.34 25.99 14.26
C ARG A 131 14.41 24.96 14.58
N THR A 132 15.61 25.13 14.03
CA THR A 132 16.80 24.38 14.46
C THR A 132 17.00 24.66 15.95
N ILE A 133 16.67 23.69 16.82
CA ILE A 133 16.86 23.81 18.27
C ILE A 133 18.35 23.75 18.64
N ILE A 134 19.20 23.27 17.72
CA ILE A 134 20.65 23.23 17.89
C ILE A 134 21.29 23.84 16.64
N GLY A 135 21.88 25.02 16.78
CA GLY A 135 22.58 25.69 15.67
C GLY A 135 22.68 27.21 15.82
N LYS A 136 23.35 27.69 16.87
CA LYS A 136 24.09 28.96 16.89
C LYS A 136 24.91 29.02 18.19
N ASN A 137 26.16 28.59 18.11
CA ASN A 137 27.24 29.24 18.83
C ASN A 137 27.93 30.17 17.83
#